data_AF-A0A356L7A1-F1
#
_entry.id   AF-A0A356L7A1-F1
#
_cell.length_a   1.000
_cell.length_b   1.000
_cell.length_c   1.000
_cell.angle_alpha   90.00
_cell.angle_beta   90.00
_cell.angle_gamma   90.00
#
_symmetry.space_group_name_H-M   'P 1'
#
loop_
_entity.id
_entity.type
_entity.pdbx_description
1 polymer ?
#
loop_
_entity_poly.entity_id
_entity_poly.type
_entity_poly.pdbx_seq_one_letter_code
_entity_poly.pdbx_strand_id
1 'polypeptide(L)'
;MSENAYAHEELFLKNLAKAYTEYDASYILPFLADCFRYSSFWVASPDLTKEKYIDYIVGKLDTMKKLKTVNKFFMMYEQGSGKPFLLIGAKTPEGCFGCFDAKATNDGQVESLAIMPASLYNLAYKNKEEFGRFLSSL
;
A
#
# COMPACT_ATOMS: atom_id res chain seq x y z
N MET A 1 -6.27 22.78 15.85
CA MET A 1 -5.88 21.91 14.72
C MET A 1 -6.12 20.50 15.20
N SER A 2 -7.06 19.74 14.62
CA SER A 2 -7.21 18.33 14.98
C SER A 2 -5.94 17.60 14.56
N GLU A 3 -5.41 16.73 15.41
CA GLU A 3 -4.44 15.72 15.00
C GLU A 3 -4.92 15.06 13.70
N ASN A 4 -3.99 14.82 12.77
CA ASN A 4 -4.30 14.07 11.55
C ASN A 4 -4.80 12.69 12.00
N ALA A 5 -6.11 12.46 11.88
CA ALA A 5 -6.78 11.25 12.37
C ALA A 5 -6.22 9.95 11.76
N TYR A 6 -5.43 10.07 10.68
CA TYR A 6 -4.82 8.96 9.96
C TYR A 6 -3.29 9.01 9.94
N ALA A 7 -2.66 9.65 10.92
CA ALA A 7 -1.20 9.79 10.97
C ALA A 7 -0.47 8.43 10.99
N HIS A 8 -1.05 7.42 11.66
CA HIS A 8 -0.48 6.08 11.76
C HIS A 8 -0.55 5.32 10.43
N GLU A 9 -1.70 5.38 9.75
CA GLU A 9 -1.88 4.82 8.42
C GLU A 9 -0.94 5.46 7.41
N GLU A 10 -0.84 6.79 7.41
CA GLU A 10 0.04 7.51 6.49
C GLU A 10 1.51 7.16 6.71
N LEU A 11 1.94 7.05 7.98
CA LEU A 11 3.29 6.63 8.34
C LEU A 11 3.58 5.20 7.88
N PHE A 12 2.65 4.27 8.12
CA PHE A 12 2.78 2.89 7.66
C PHE A 12 2.89 2.82 6.14
N LEU A 13 2.02 3.51 5.41
CA LEU A 13 2.02 3.52 3.95
C LEU A 13 3.31 4.12 3.37
N LYS A 14 3.89 5.15 4.00
CA LYS A 14 5.22 5.67 3.62
C LYS A 14 6.32 4.62 3.83
N ASN A 15 6.29 3.91 4.94
CA ASN A 15 7.24 2.81 5.19
C ASN A 15 7.01 1.62 4.25
N LEU A 16 5.78 1.36 3.83
CA LEU A 16 5.46 0.35 2.83
C LEU A 16 6.09 0.71 1.47
N ALA A 17 5.95 1.96 1.01
CA ALA A 17 6.62 2.44 -0.20
C ALA A 17 8.15 2.27 -0.11
N LYS A 18 8.73 2.58 1.06
CA LYS A 18 10.16 2.38 1.32
C LYS A 18 10.54 0.90 1.27
N ALA A 19 9.77 0.01 1.91
CA ALA A 19 9.99 -1.43 1.91
C ALA A 19 10.02 -2.01 0.48
N TYR A 20 9.11 -1.57 -0.39
CA TYR A 20 9.11 -2.00 -1.80
C TYR A 20 10.24 -1.38 -2.63
N THR A 21 10.72 -0.19 -2.27
CA THR A 21 11.82 0.50 -2.97
C THR A 21 13.17 -0.13 -2.62
N GLU A 22 13.36 -0.47 -1.35
CA GLU A 22 14.62 -1.01 -0.81
C GLU A 22 14.62 -2.55 -0.72
N TYR A 23 13.49 -3.18 -1.02
CA TYR A 23 13.25 -4.62 -0.88
C TYR A 23 13.52 -5.14 0.53
N ASP A 24 13.11 -4.38 1.53
CA ASP A 24 13.30 -4.71 2.94
C ASP A 24 11.98 -4.59 3.73
N ALA A 25 11.47 -5.74 4.20
CA ALA A 25 10.25 -5.78 4.99
C ALA A 25 10.43 -5.18 6.40
N SER A 26 11.67 -5.03 6.90
CA SER A 26 11.95 -4.54 8.26
C SER A 26 11.33 -3.17 8.54
N TYR A 27 11.10 -2.36 7.50
CA TYR A 27 10.43 -1.07 7.60
C TYR A 27 8.96 -1.13 8.02
N ILE A 28 8.28 -2.27 7.80
CA ILE A 28 6.83 -2.40 8.07
C ILE A 28 6.49 -3.44 9.13
N LEU A 29 7.33 -4.45 9.35
CA LEU A 29 7.01 -5.53 10.30
C LEU A 29 6.72 -5.04 11.74
N PRO A 30 7.46 -4.05 12.29
CA PRO A 30 7.19 -3.54 13.64
C PRO A 30 5.83 -2.85 13.80
N PHE A 31 5.20 -2.44 12.71
CA PHE A 31 3.91 -1.74 12.73
C PHE A 31 2.71 -2.69 12.78
N LEU A 32 2.89 -3.99 12.55
CA LEU A 32 1.79 -4.94 12.42
C LEU A 32 1.24 -5.33 13.79
N ALA A 33 -0.05 -5.07 14.03
CA ALA A 33 -0.76 -5.55 15.21
C ALA A 33 -0.84 -7.08 15.24
N ASP A 34 -0.96 -7.68 16.42
CA ASP A 34 -1.06 -9.15 16.53
C ASP A 34 -2.32 -9.70 15.86
N CYS A 35 -3.39 -8.91 15.81
CA CYS A 35 -4.62 -9.23 15.09
C CYS A 35 -4.56 -9.00 13.57
N PHE A 36 -3.41 -8.60 13.02
CA PHE A 36 -3.30 -8.12 11.63
C PHE A 36 -3.89 -9.08 10.58
N ARG A 37 -4.56 -8.51 9.59
CA ARG A 37 -5.10 -9.20 8.40
C ARG A 37 -4.71 -8.53 7.10
N TYR A 38 -4.32 -9.32 6.11
CA TYR A 38 -4.02 -8.84 4.76
C TYR A 38 -4.94 -9.45 3.72
N SER A 39 -5.50 -8.61 2.86
CA SER A 39 -6.32 -9.03 1.72
C SER A 39 -5.78 -8.48 0.40
N SER A 40 -5.96 -9.25 -0.67
CA SER A 40 -5.50 -8.87 -2.01
C SER A 40 -6.48 -9.36 -3.05
N PHE A 41 -6.87 -8.46 -3.96
CA PHE A 41 -7.70 -8.81 -5.11
C PHE A 41 -7.07 -9.90 -6.00
N TRP A 42 -5.73 -9.99 -6.03
CA TRP A 42 -5.00 -10.92 -6.89
C TRP A 42 -4.58 -12.23 -6.20
N VAL A 43 -4.90 -12.41 -4.92
CA VAL A 43 -4.56 -13.63 -4.17
C VAL A 43 -5.84 -14.37 -3.82
N ALA A 44 -5.97 -15.61 -4.29
CA ALA A 44 -7.15 -16.44 -4.09
C ALA A 44 -7.40 -16.84 -2.62
N SER A 45 -6.45 -16.59 -1.71
CA SER A 45 -6.62 -16.70 -0.26
C SER A 45 -6.92 -15.31 0.30
N PRO A 46 -8.20 -14.95 0.53
CA PRO A 46 -8.61 -13.55 0.70
C PRO A 46 -8.23 -12.91 2.04
N ASP A 47 -7.67 -13.64 3.00
CA ASP A 47 -7.26 -13.08 4.30
C ASP A 47 -6.04 -13.82 4.87
N LEU A 48 -4.86 -13.22 4.77
CA LEU A 48 -3.65 -13.71 5.43
C LEU A 48 -3.58 -13.18 6.87
N THR A 49 -3.25 -14.06 7.82
CA THR A 49 -2.84 -13.67 9.17
C THR A 49 -1.49 -12.95 9.15
N LYS A 50 -1.12 -12.27 10.24
CA LYS A 50 0.21 -11.64 10.43
C LYS A 50 1.37 -12.52 9.97
N GLU A 51 1.45 -13.75 10.49
CA GLU A 51 2.53 -14.70 10.16
C GLU A 51 2.58 -15.02 8.66
N LYS A 52 1.44 -15.39 8.07
CA LYS A 52 1.35 -15.69 6.63
C LYS A 52 1.65 -14.47 5.75
N TYR A 53 1.29 -13.27 6.20
CA TYR A 53 1.63 -12.04 5.51
C TYR A 53 3.12 -11.75 5.57
N ILE A 54 3.78 -11.98 6.71
CA ILE A 54 5.24 -11.82 6.86
C ILE A 54 5.96 -12.71 5.84
N ASP A 55 5.63 -14.00 5.80
CA ASP A 55 6.22 -14.95 4.85
C ASP A 55 5.99 -14.49 3.39
N TYR A 56 4.76 -14.08 3.08
CA TYR A 56 4.39 -13.59 1.76
C TYR A 56 5.18 -12.33 1.36
N ILE A 57 5.23 -11.30 2.21
CA ILE A 57 5.82 -10.01 1.84
C ILE A 57 7.35 -10.13 1.72
N VAL A 58 7.99 -10.92 2.59
CA VAL A 58 9.42 -11.21 2.49
C VAL A 58 9.74 -11.91 1.17
N GLY A 59 9.00 -12.97 0.82
CA GLY A 59 9.19 -13.68 -0.45
C GLY A 59 8.92 -12.81 -1.68
N LYS A 60 7.89 -11.94 -1.60
CA LYS A 60 7.55 -11.00 -2.68
C LYS A 60 8.66 -9.98 -2.91
N LEU A 61 9.18 -9.36 -1.86
CA LEU A 61 10.25 -8.36 -1.96
C LEU A 61 11.55 -8.99 -2.46
N ASP A 62 11.91 -10.19 -2.00
CA ASP A 62 13.08 -10.93 -2.52
C ASP A 62 12.94 -11.26 -4.02
N THR A 63 11.75 -11.67 -4.45
CA THR A 63 11.46 -11.94 -5.87
C THR A 63 11.60 -10.66 -6.70
N MET A 64 11.02 -9.55 -6.25
CA MET A 64 11.12 -8.25 -6.92
C MET A 64 12.56 -7.74 -7.00
N LYS A 65 13.37 -7.95 -5.95
CA LYS A 65 14.79 -7.63 -5.93
C LYS A 65 15.57 -8.39 -7.01
N LYS A 66 15.32 -9.70 -7.13
CA LYS A 66 15.95 -10.56 -8.16
C LYS A 66 15.55 -10.13 -9.58
N LEU A 67 14.29 -9.74 -9.77
CA LEU A 67 13.75 -9.26 -11.04
C LEU A 67 14.08 -7.78 -11.33
N LYS A 68 14.72 -7.06 -10.40
CA LYS A 68 15.01 -5.62 -10.49
C LYS A 68 13.76 -4.77 -10.80
N THR A 69 12.63 -5.13 -10.20
CA THR A 69 11.35 -4.46 -10.44
C THR A 69 11.35 -3.04 -9.90
N VAL A 70 11.25 -2.04 -10.78
CA VAL A 70 11.12 -0.64 -10.35
C VAL A 70 9.64 -0.29 -10.17
N ASN A 71 9.27 -0.01 -8.92
CA ASN A 71 7.94 0.46 -8.55
C ASN A 71 7.93 2.00 -8.41
N LYS A 72 6.82 2.62 -8.77
CA LYS A 72 6.50 4.01 -8.46
C LYS A 72 5.33 4.07 -7.50
N PHE A 73 5.38 5.07 -6.64
CA PHE A 73 4.43 5.26 -5.56
C PHE A 73 3.83 6.65 -5.61
N PHE A 74 2.56 6.74 -5.26
CA PHE A 74 1.86 8.02 -5.11
C PHE A 74 0.92 7.93 -3.92
N MET A 75 1.09 8.84 -2.95
CA MET A 75 0.19 8.95 -1.82
C MET A 75 -1.05 9.74 -2.24
N MET A 76 -2.22 9.16 -2.05
CA MET A 76 -3.51 9.80 -2.26
C MET A 76 -4.25 10.00 -0.95
N TYR A 77 -5.18 10.94 -0.95
CA TYR A 77 -6.04 11.24 0.20
C TYR A 77 -7.50 11.29 -0.25
N GLU A 78 -8.38 10.60 0.48
CA GLU A 78 -9.82 10.63 0.23
C GLU A 78 -10.37 12.05 0.37
N GLN A 79 -11.25 12.45 -0.55
CA GLN A 79 -11.94 13.73 -0.42
C GLN A 79 -12.92 13.68 0.76
N GLY A 80 -12.82 14.66 1.65
CA GLY A 80 -13.71 14.77 2.81
C GLY A 80 -13.07 14.22 4.07
N SER A 81 -12.79 12.91 4.12
CA SER A 81 -12.19 12.29 5.31
C SER A 81 -10.70 12.58 5.45
N GLY A 82 -9.98 12.75 4.33
CA GLY A 82 -8.51 12.87 4.33
C GLY A 82 -7.79 11.54 4.55
N LYS A 83 -8.49 10.40 4.50
CA LYS A 83 -7.88 9.08 4.67
C LYS A 83 -6.79 8.82 3.60
N PRO A 84 -5.57 8.41 3.99
CA PRO A 84 -4.47 8.17 3.06
C PRO A 84 -4.60 6.79 2.38
N PHE A 85 -4.15 6.72 1.13
CA PHE A 85 -4.03 5.50 0.33
C PHE A 85 -2.70 5.53 -0.43
N LEU A 86 -2.07 4.37 -0.63
CA LEU A 86 -0.83 4.29 -1.40
C LEU A 86 -1.06 3.60 -2.74
N LEU A 87 -0.88 4.33 -3.82
CA LEU A 87 -0.85 3.75 -5.14
C LEU A 87 0.52 3.20 -5.43
N ILE A 88 0.54 2.01 -6.04
CA ILE A 88 1.74 1.35 -6.56
C ILE A 88 1.52 1.07 -8.04
N GLY A 89 2.51 1.42 -8.86
CA GLY A 89 2.58 1.05 -10.26
C GLY A 89 3.97 0.53 -10.60
N ALA A 90 4.05 -0.56 -11.34
CA ALA A 90 5.31 -1.05 -11.91
C ALA A 90 5.33 -0.73 -13.41
N LYS A 91 6.51 -0.39 -13.95
CA LYS A 91 6.71 -0.24 -15.39
C LYS A 91 6.69 -1.64 -16.05
N THR A 92 5.50 -2.16 -16.28
CA THR A 92 5.27 -3.45 -16.96
C THR A 92 4.30 -3.26 -18.12
N PRO A 93 4.44 -4.02 -19.22
CA PRO A 93 3.53 -3.93 -20.37
C PRO A 93 2.04 -4.14 -20.01
N GLU A 94 1.79 -4.83 -18.91
CA GLU A 94 0.45 -5.24 -18.45
C GLU A 94 -0.15 -4.28 -17.41
N GLY A 95 0.57 -3.21 -17.02
CA GLY A 95 0.02 -2.05 -16.31
C GLY A 95 -0.91 -2.38 -15.14
N CYS A 96 -0.49 -3.26 -14.22
CA CYS A 96 -1.30 -3.53 -13.05
C CYS A 96 -1.01 -2.50 -11.96
N PHE A 97 -2.01 -1.66 -11.67
CA PHE A 97 -1.94 -0.64 -10.64
C PHE A 97 -2.64 -1.14 -9.37
N GLY A 98 -1.91 -1.11 -8.25
CA GLY A 98 -2.47 -1.42 -6.93
C GLY A 98 -2.76 -0.16 -6.14
N CYS A 99 -3.79 -0.20 -5.31
CA CYS A 99 -4.06 0.79 -4.28
C CYS A 99 -4.07 0.06 -2.94
N PHE A 100 -3.17 0.45 -2.05
CA PHE A 100 -3.14 -0.04 -0.68
C PHE A 100 -4.00 0.82 0.23
N ASP A 101 -4.85 0.15 1.01
CA ASP A 101 -5.64 0.73 2.09
C ASP A 101 -5.19 0.10 3.41
N ALA A 102 -4.69 0.92 4.33
CA ALA A 102 -4.28 0.50 5.66
C ALA A 102 -5.29 1.00 6.70
N LYS A 103 -5.45 0.25 7.79
CA LYS A 103 -6.23 0.66 8.96
C LYS A 103 -5.41 0.44 10.22
N ALA A 104 -5.28 1.47 11.03
CA ALA A 104 -4.65 1.38 12.34
C ALA A 104 -5.66 1.13 13.46
N THR A 105 -5.17 0.51 14.51
CA THR A 105 -5.78 0.46 15.84
C THR A 105 -5.61 1.81 16.53
N ASN A 106 -6.34 2.02 17.64
CA ASN A 106 -6.19 3.21 18.46
C ASN A 106 -4.78 3.38 19.05
N ASP A 107 -4.03 2.28 19.18
CA ASP A 107 -2.66 2.27 19.71
C ASP A 107 -1.59 2.49 18.60
N GLY A 108 -2.03 2.78 17.37
CA GLY A 108 -1.17 3.13 16.25
C GLY A 108 -0.53 1.97 15.50
N GLN A 109 -0.82 0.72 15.90
CA GLN A 109 -0.45 -0.47 15.12
C GLN A 109 -1.46 -0.74 14.00
N VAL A 110 -1.02 -1.27 12.87
CA VAL A 110 -1.88 -1.60 11.73
C VAL A 110 -2.58 -2.95 11.96
N GLU A 111 -3.91 -2.95 11.93
CA GLU A 111 -4.74 -4.15 12.06
C GLU A 111 -5.16 -4.72 10.70
N SER A 112 -5.16 -3.93 9.64
CA SER A 112 -5.43 -4.46 8.31
C SER A 112 -4.72 -3.72 7.19
N LEU A 113 -4.37 -4.47 6.14
CA LEU A 113 -3.89 -3.94 4.87
C LEU A 113 -4.62 -4.64 3.73
N ALA A 114 -5.31 -3.88 2.88
CA ALA A 114 -5.91 -4.37 1.66
C ALA A 114 -5.14 -3.85 0.44
N ILE A 115 -5.09 -4.62 -0.65
CA ILE A 115 -4.68 -4.11 -1.96
C ILE A 115 -5.73 -4.44 -3.03
N MET A 116 -6.14 -3.42 -3.77
CA MET A 116 -7.16 -3.50 -4.82
C MET A 116 -6.68 -2.86 -6.13
N PRO A 117 -7.31 -3.16 -7.29
CA PRO A 117 -7.02 -2.47 -8.53
C PRO A 117 -7.23 -0.95 -8.39
N ALA A 118 -6.20 -0.16 -8.69
CA ALA A 118 -6.27 1.30 -8.54
C ALA A 118 -7.29 1.94 -9.49
N SER A 119 -7.65 1.25 -10.59
CA SER A 119 -8.69 1.69 -11.52
C SER A 119 -10.06 1.89 -10.86
N LEU A 120 -10.33 1.22 -9.74
CA LEU A 120 -11.56 1.43 -8.96
C LEU A 120 -11.60 2.80 -8.29
N TYR A 121 -10.44 3.38 -7.97
CA TYR A 121 -10.33 4.70 -7.34
C TYR A 121 -10.31 5.86 -8.35
N ASN A 122 -10.20 5.58 -9.66
CA ASN A 122 -10.36 6.59 -10.72
C ASN A 122 -11.74 7.29 -10.68
N LEU A 123 -12.72 6.67 -10.01
CA LEU A 123 -14.09 7.17 -9.88
C LEU A 123 -14.29 8.19 -8.75
N ALA A 124 -13.31 8.35 -7.84
CA ALA A 124 -13.48 9.11 -6.59
C ALA A 124 -12.57 10.35 -6.46
N TYR A 125 -11.85 10.75 -7.52
CA TYR A 125 -10.70 11.64 -7.36
C TYR A 125 -10.93 13.15 -7.56
N LYS A 126 -10.37 13.94 -6.64
CA LYS A 126 -10.41 15.42 -6.61
C LYS A 126 -9.36 16.09 -7.49
N ASN A 127 -8.19 15.47 -7.74
CA ASN A 127 -7.07 16.09 -8.48
C ASN A 127 -6.66 15.30 -9.75
N LYS A 128 -7.61 15.08 -10.67
CA LYS A 128 -7.43 14.23 -11.88
C LYS A 128 -6.12 14.47 -12.65
N GLU A 129 -5.59 15.70 -12.65
CA GLU A 129 -4.29 16.01 -13.27
C GLU A 129 -3.10 15.30 -12.63
N GLU A 130 -3.01 15.28 -11.30
CA GLU A 130 -1.88 14.68 -10.59
C GLU A 130 -1.85 13.16 -10.76
N PHE A 131 -3.04 12.54 -10.75
CA PHE A 131 -3.19 11.13 -11.11
C PHE A 131 -2.78 10.87 -12.56
N GLY A 132 -3.20 11.73 -13.50
CA GLY A 132 -2.77 11.65 -14.90
C GLY A 132 -1.25 11.78 -15.06
N ARG A 133 -0.59 12.67 -14.29
CA ARG A 133 0.88 12.81 -14.26
C ARG A 133 1.56 11.55 -13.72
N PHE A 134 1.03 10.96 -12.65
CA PHE A 134 1.54 9.69 -12.12
C PHE A 134 1.50 8.60 -13.19
N LEU A 135 0.35 8.42 -13.85
CA LEU A 135 0.21 7.46 -14.95
C LEU A 135 1.19 7.71 -16.10
N SER A 136 1.35 8.98 -16.48
CA SER A 136 2.23 9.39 -17.58
C SER A 136 3.73 9.29 -17.23
N SER A 137 4.04 9.18 -15.94
CA SER A 137 5.42 9.10 -15.47
C SER A 137 5.98 7.69 -15.57
N LEU A 138 5.16 6.64 -15.53
CA LEU A 138 5.57 5.22 -15.49
C LEU A 138 6.30 4.80 -16.78
#